data_AF-A0A974T7N5-F1
#
_entry.id   AF-A0A974T7N5-F1
#
_cell.length_a   1.000
_cell.length_b   1.000
_cell.length_c   1.000
_cell.angle_alpha   90.00
_cell.angle_beta   90.00
_cell.angle_gamma   90.00
#
_symmetry.space_group_name_H-M   'P 1'
#
loop_
_entity.id
_entity.type
_entity.pdbx_description
1 polymer ?
#
loop_
_entity_poly.entity_id
_entity_poly.type
_entity_poly.pdbx_seq_one_letter_code
_entity_poly.pdbx_strand_id
1 'polypeptide(L)'
;MPYAATEQPGKGSRGSPWIGRVLSGFVVLFLIFDGAIKLVPLQVVIDTVIPLGWPTDPTLWRALGIVLIASTLLYATPRTSFLGAILITAYLGGAVATHVRIGSPLFSHILFGVYLGIALWAGLWLRDPRVRALLPIAR
;
A
#
# COMPACT_ATOMS: atom_id res chain seq x y z
N MET A 1 41.45 28.22 -28.42
CA MET A 1 40.55 27.94 -27.29
C MET A 1 39.27 27.31 -27.85
N PRO A 2 39.04 25.99 -27.68
CA PRO A 2 37.80 25.37 -28.14
C PRO A 2 36.70 25.55 -27.08
N TYR A 3 35.53 26.01 -27.53
CA TYR A 3 34.29 26.13 -26.77
C TYR A 3 33.89 24.75 -26.21
N ALA A 4 33.85 24.60 -24.89
CA ALA A 4 33.29 23.42 -24.25
C ALA A 4 31.78 23.37 -24.53
N ALA A 5 31.33 22.33 -25.23
CA ALA A 5 29.92 22.06 -25.41
C ALA A 5 29.29 21.82 -24.03
N THR A 6 28.33 22.67 -23.65
CA THR A 6 27.50 22.45 -22.48
C THR A 6 26.58 21.27 -22.76
N GLU A 7 26.92 20.11 -22.22
CA GLU A 7 26.00 18.97 -22.21
C GLU A 7 24.72 19.38 -21.46
N GLN A 8 23.61 19.50 -22.19
CA GLN A 8 22.32 19.73 -21.57
C GLN A 8 21.92 18.46 -20.79
N PRO A 9 21.55 18.57 -19.51
CA PRO A 9 21.13 17.41 -18.73
C PRO A 9 19.88 16.81 -19.39
N GLY A 10 19.98 15.55 -19.79
CA GLY A 10 18.92 14.81 -20.46
C GLY A 10 17.60 14.95 -19.70
N LYS A 11 16.57 15.41 -20.41
CA LYS A 11 15.20 15.59 -19.91
C LYS A 11 14.66 14.22 -19.46
N GLY A 12 14.83 13.91 -18.16
CA GLY A 12 14.35 12.66 -17.57
C GLY A 12 12.87 12.44 -17.91
N SER A 13 12.53 11.22 -18.34
CA SER A 13 11.19 10.89 -18.83
C SER A 13 10.11 11.31 -17.83
N ARG A 14 9.15 12.12 -18.28
CA ARG A 14 8.01 12.56 -17.45
C ARG A 14 7.05 11.42 -17.06
N GLY A 15 7.24 10.21 -17.62
CA GLY A 15 6.35 9.05 -17.46
C GLY A 15 6.44 8.34 -16.11
N SER A 16 7.66 8.17 -15.57
CA SER A 16 7.89 7.45 -14.31
C SER A 16 7.05 7.98 -13.12
N PRO A 17 7.03 9.30 -12.83
CA PRO A 17 6.27 9.80 -11.68
C PRO A 17 4.75 9.83 -11.88
N TRP A 18 4.25 9.80 -13.11
CA TRP A 18 2.80 9.74 -13.34
C TRP A 18 2.24 8.34 -13.07
N ILE A 19 2.91 7.31 -13.59
CA ILE A 19 2.57 5.90 -13.31
C ILE A 19 2.58 5.65 -11.80
N GLY A 20 3.60 6.16 -11.09
CA GLY A 20 3.67 6.06 -9.64
C GLY A 20 2.48 6.68 -8.92
N ARG A 21 2.00 7.85 -9.37
CA ARG A 21 0.81 8.50 -8.78
C ARG A 21 -0.49 7.73 -9.06
N VAL A 22 -0.67 7.21 -10.27
CA VAL A 22 -1.86 6.41 -10.61
C VAL A 22 -1.90 5.14 -9.76
N LEU A 23 -0.77 4.43 -9.66
CA LEU A 23 -0.67 3.21 -8.86
C LEU A 23 -0.88 3.49 -7.37
N SER A 24 -0.25 4.54 -6.82
CA SER A 24 -0.49 4.98 -5.44
C SER A 24 -1.94 5.39 -5.21
N GLY A 25 -2.58 6.07 -6.16
CA GLY A 25 -3.98 6.47 -6.08
C GLY A 25 -4.91 5.26 -6.01
N PHE A 26 -4.68 4.23 -6.83
CA PHE A 26 -5.42 2.97 -6.77
C PHE A 26 -5.29 2.29 -5.41
N VAL A 27 -4.06 2.16 -4.89
CA VAL A 27 -3.81 1.57 -3.58
C VAL A 27 -4.49 2.37 -2.46
N VAL A 28 -4.37 3.69 -2.48
CA VAL A 28 -5.02 4.57 -1.49
C VAL A 28 -6.54 4.39 -1.53
N LEU A 29 -7.15 4.44 -2.71
CA LEU A 29 -8.59 4.29 -2.85
C LEU A 29 -9.08 2.94 -2.32
N PHE A 30 -8.38 1.86 -2.69
CA PHE A 30 -8.69 0.52 -2.23
C PHE A 30 -8.60 0.40 -0.69
N LEU A 31 -7.52 0.89 -0.08
CA LEU A 31 -7.30 0.75 1.37
C LEU A 31 -8.21 1.66 2.20
N ILE A 32 -8.55 2.86 1.70
CA ILE A 32 -9.56 3.71 2.33
C ILE A 32 -10.92 3.03 2.29
N PHE A 33 -11.31 2.45 1.15
CA PHE A 33 -12.55 1.69 1.04
C PHE A 33 -12.57 0.50 2.01
N ASP A 34 -11.52 -0.33 2.00
CA ASP A 34 -11.38 -1.50 2.88
C ASP A 34 -11.39 -1.14 4.38
N GLY A 35 -10.80 -0.02 4.75
CA GLY A 35 -10.84 0.49 6.12
C GLY A 35 -12.22 1.05 6.50
N ALA A 36 -12.86 1.78 5.57
CA ALA A 36 -14.15 2.44 5.82
C ALA A 36 -15.28 1.43 6.03
N ILE A 37 -15.33 0.35 5.25
CA ILE A 37 -16.35 -0.70 5.44
C ILE A 37 -16.25 -1.36 6.82
N LYS A 38 -15.07 -1.40 7.44
CA LYS A 38 -14.85 -1.91 8.80
C LYS A 38 -15.37 -0.97 9.90
N LEU A 39 -15.63 0.30 9.59
CA LEU A 39 -16.16 1.27 10.56
C LEU A 39 -17.66 1.09 10.79
N VAL A 40 -18.37 0.65 9.76
CA VAL A 40 -19.82 0.43 9.79
C VAL A 40 -20.08 -1.04 10.15
N PRO A 41 -20.98 -1.34 11.10
CA PRO A 41 -21.32 -2.72 11.45
C PRO A 41 -22.23 -3.33 10.36
N LEU A 42 -21.68 -3.55 9.18
CA LEU A 42 -22.38 -4.20 8.08
C LEU A 42 -22.34 -5.71 8.26
N GLN A 43 -23.46 -6.39 8.00
CA GLN A 43 -23.52 -7.86 8.08
C GLN A 43 -22.45 -8.53 7.20
N VAL A 44 -22.16 -7.97 6.02
CA VAL A 44 -21.09 -8.46 5.15
C VAL A 44 -19.70 -8.52 5.82
N VAL A 45 -19.42 -7.63 6.78
CA VAL A 45 -18.16 -7.68 7.54
C VAL A 45 -18.21 -8.84 8.53
N ILE A 46 -19.33 -9.05 9.20
CA ILE A 46 -19.50 -10.16 10.14
C ILE A 46 -19.40 -11.51 9.39
N ASP A 47 -20.05 -11.62 8.24
CA ASP A 47 -20.05 -12.82 7.38
C ASP A 47 -18.66 -13.16 6.84
N THR A 48 -17.80 -12.16 6.65
CA THR A 48 -16.41 -12.36 6.22
C THR A 48 -15.48 -12.67 7.38
N VAL A 49 -15.81 -12.25 8.61
CA VAL A 49 -15.00 -12.47 9.81
C VAL A 49 -15.21 -13.87 10.41
N ILE A 50 -16.44 -14.38 10.40
CA ILE A 50 -16.77 -15.70 10.96
C ILE A 50 -15.88 -16.80 10.36
N PRO A 51 -15.71 -16.90 9.03
CA PRO A 51 -14.84 -17.91 8.41
C PRO A 51 -13.36 -17.74 8.75
N LEU A 52 -12.91 -16.53 9.14
CA LEU A 52 -11.52 -16.28 9.55
C LEU A 52 -11.22 -16.83 10.95
N GLY A 53 -12.25 -17.22 11.71
CA GLY A 53 -12.11 -17.70 13.08
C GLY A 53 -11.55 -16.63 14.03
N TRP A 54 -11.92 -15.37 13.79
CA TRP A 54 -11.62 -14.21 14.64
C TRP A 54 -12.89 -13.75 15.38
N PRO A 55 -12.77 -13.07 16.55
CA PRO A 55 -13.92 -12.53 17.27
C PRO A 55 -14.75 -11.56 16.40
N THR A 56 -16.07 -11.63 16.50
CA THR A 56 -17.00 -10.74 15.77
C THR A 56 -17.25 -9.41 16.47
N ASP A 57 -16.50 -9.08 17.53
CA ASP A 57 -16.63 -7.81 18.27
C ASP A 57 -16.40 -6.61 17.33
N PRO A 58 -17.45 -5.81 17.05
CA PRO A 58 -17.35 -4.66 16.15
C PRO A 58 -16.29 -3.64 16.57
N THR A 59 -15.96 -3.56 17.86
CA THR A 59 -14.97 -2.62 18.40
C THR A 59 -13.57 -2.91 17.87
N LEU A 60 -13.19 -4.19 17.81
CA LEU A 60 -11.88 -4.62 17.30
C LEU A 60 -11.74 -4.35 15.81
N TRP A 61 -12.79 -4.65 15.03
CA TRP A 61 -12.80 -4.40 13.59
C TRP A 61 -12.77 -2.92 13.24
N ARG A 62 -13.48 -2.08 14.01
CA ARG A 62 -13.40 -0.63 13.90
C ARG A 62 -11.99 -0.12 14.17
N ALA A 63 -11.33 -0.63 15.21
CA ALA A 63 -9.95 -0.26 15.52
C ALA A 63 -8.99 -0.62 14.35
N LEU A 64 -9.13 -1.81 13.77
CA LEU A 64 -8.36 -2.19 12.58
C LEU A 64 -8.65 -1.30 11.37
N GLY A 65 -9.90 -0.91 11.15
CA GLY A 65 -10.29 0.04 10.11
C GLY A 65 -9.64 1.42 10.31
N ILE A 66 -9.65 1.93 11.54
CA ILE A 66 -9.00 3.21 11.91
C ILE A 66 -7.50 3.14 11.67
N VAL A 67 -6.83 2.07 12.12
CA VAL A 67 -5.39 1.88 11.91
C VAL A 67 -5.04 1.87 10.43
N LEU A 68 -5.83 1.16 9.61
CA LEU A 68 -5.59 1.10 8.18
C LEU A 68 -5.79 2.46 7.51
N ILE A 69 -6.87 3.17 7.83
CA ILE A 69 -7.15 4.51 7.29
C ILE A 69 -6.04 5.48 7.69
N ALA A 70 -5.65 5.52 8.97
CA ALA A 70 -4.58 6.39 9.45
C ALA A 70 -3.25 6.11 8.72
N SER A 71 -2.89 4.84 8.57
CA SER A 71 -1.69 4.42 7.82
C SER A 71 -1.76 4.82 6.35
N THR A 72 -2.95 4.72 5.75
CA THR A 72 -3.21 5.12 4.36
C THR A 72 -3.13 6.64 4.16
N LEU A 73 -3.63 7.44 5.11
CA LEU A 73 -3.49 8.90 5.08
C LEU A 73 -2.03 9.34 5.22
N LEU A 74 -1.26 8.65 6.08
CA LEU A 74 0.18 8.85 6.16
C LEU A 74 0.87 8.51 4.84
N TYR A 75 0.47 7.42 4.16
CA TYR A 75 1.01 7.03 2.86
C TYR A 75 0.67 8.05 1.74
N ALA A 76 -0.56 8.56 1.75
CA ALA A 76 -1.04 9.54 0.77
C ALA A 76 -0.29 10.88 0.89
N THR A 77 0.05 11.27 2.11
CA THR A 77 0.76 12.52 2.41
C THR A 77 2.25 12.41 2.03
N PRO A 78 2.78 13.23 1.10
CA PRO A 78 4.15 13.07 0.58
C PRO A 78 5.24 13.03 1.66
N ARG A 79 5.12 13.87 2.70
CA ARG A 79 6.12 13.99 3.79
C ARG A 79 6.20 12.75 4.67
N THR A 80 5.11 11.99 4.79
CA THR A 80 5.01 10.80 5.66
C THR A 80 4.83 9.51 4.86
N SER A 81 4.91 9.59 3.54
CA SER A 81 4.53 8.52 2.63
C SER A 81 5.31 7.22 2.88
N PHE A 82 6.60 7.34 3.20
CA PHE A 82 7.46 6.22 3.57
C PHE A 82 7.02 5.54 4.87
N LEU A 83 6.68 6.31 5.91
CA LEU A 83 6.15 5.75 7.17
C LEU A 83 4.82 5.04 6.93
N GLY A 84 3.92 5.66 6.18
CA GLY A 84 2.64 5.03 5.81
C GLY A 84 2.86 3.72 5.05
N ALA A 85 3.83 3.65 4.14
CA ALA A 85 4.15 2.42 3.41
C ALA A 85 4.59 1.29 4.35
N ILE A 86 5.42 1.60 5.35
CA ILE A 86 5.87 0.64 6.37
C ILE A 86 4.68 0.12 7.19
N LEU A 87 3.84 1.03 7.69
CA LEU A 87 2.69 0.66 8.52
C LEU A 87 1.68 -0.21 7.75
N ILE A 88 1.40 0.15 6.49
CA ILE A 88 0.53 -0.66 5.62
C ILE A 88 1.17 -2.03 5.34
N THR A 89 2.49 -2.09 5.14
CA THR A 89 3.18 -3.39 4.94
C THR A 89 3.03 -4.30 6.15
N ALA A 90 3.17 -3.76 7.36
CA ALA A 90 2.93 -4.51 8.60
C ALA A 90 1.47 -4.98 8.70
N TYR A 91 0.50 -4.11 8.37
CA TYR A 91 -0.92 -4.45 8.36
C TYR A 91 -1.23 -5.59 7.37
N LEU A 92 -0.71 -5.49 6.12
CA LEU A 92 -0.89 -6.51 5.09
C LEU A 92 -0.25 -7.85 5.49
N GLY A 93 0.88 -7.83 6.19
CA GLY A 93 1.49 -9.06 6.74
C GLY A 93 0.54 -9.82 7.67
N GLY A 94 -0.21 -9.11 8.52
CA GLY A 94 -1.25 -9.71 9.36
C GLY A 94 -2.41 -10.32 8.58
N ALA A 95 -2.82 -9.69 7.48
CA ALA A 95 -3.83 -10.23 6.57
C ALA A 95 -3.36 -11.51 5.88
N VAL A 96 -2.12 -11.52 5.37
CA VAL A 96 -1.48 -12.70 4.78
C VAL A 96 -1.43 -13.85 5.81
N ALA A 97 -0.95 -13.58 7.02
CA ALA A 97 -0.87 -14.58 8.09
C ALA A 97 -2.25 -15.14 8.47
N THR A 98 -3.28 -14.29 8.51
CA THR A 98 -4.67 -14.72 8.76
C THR A 98 -5.15 -15.72 7.72
N HIS A 99 -4.91 -15.46 6.43
CA HIS A 99 -5.32 -16.35 5.36
C HIS A 99 -4.51 -17.65 5.31
N VAL A 100 -3.21 -17.60 5.64
CA VAL A 100 -2.37 -18.79 5.81
C VAL A 100 -2.91 -19.68 6.95
N ARG A 101 -3.26 -19.08 8.10
CA ARG A 101 -3.78 -19.81 9.27
C ARG A 101 -4.99 -20.67 8.93
N ILE A 102 -5.89 -20.18 8.09
CA ILE A 102 -7.14 -20.86 7.73
C ILE A 102 -7.05 -21.65 6.41
N GLY A 103 -5.86 -21.77 5.82
CA GLY A 103 -5.66 -22.52 4.58
C GLY A 103 -6.39 -21.94 3.37
N SER A 104 -6.55 -20.62 3.28
CA SER A 104 -7.19 -19.98 2.12
C SER A 104 -6.41 -20.22 0.83
N PRO A 105 -7.05 -20.13 -0.36
CA PRO A 105 -6.33 -20.34 -1.62
C PRO A 105 -5.18 -19.34 -1.83
N LEU A 106 -4.03 -19.87 -2.27
CA LEU A 106 -2.77 -19.13 -2.36
C LEU A 106 -2.86 -17.88 -3.23
N PHE A 107 -3.27 -18.04 -4.48
CA PHE A 107 -3.21 -16.96 -5.47
C PHE A 107 -4.26 -15.87 -5.30
N SER A 108 -5.36 -16.15 -4.58
CA SER A 108 -6.46 -15.20 -4.42
C SER A 108 -6.48 -14.50 -3.07
N HIS A 109 -6.27 -15.21 -1.96
CA HIS A 109 -6.42 -14.62 -0.62
C HIS A 109 -5.06 -14.35 0.03
N ILE A 110 -4.16 -15.33 0.00
CA ILE A 110 -2.85 -15.22 0.65
C ILE A 110 -1.98 -14.19 -0.10
N LEU A 111 -1.83 -14.34 -1.42
CA LEU A 111 -0.94 -13.47 -2.20
C LEU A 111 -1.54 -12.08 -2.49
N PHE A 112 -2.83 -11.87 -2.24
CA PHE A 112 -3.46 -10.57 -2.47
C PHE A 112 -2.79 -9.43 -1.69
N GLY A 113 -2.51 -9.65 -0.40
CA GLY A 113 -1.77 -8.68 0.41
C GLY A 113 -0.35 -8.42 -0.12
N VAL A 114 0.29 -9.44 -0.69
CA VAL A 114 1.62 -9.31 -1.30
C VAL A 114 1.54 -8.47 -2.58
N TYR A 115 0.56 -8.71 -3.45
CA TYR A 115 0.37 -7.91 -4.66
C TYR A 115 0.10 -6.44 -4.34
N LEU A 116 -0.71 -6.17 -3.32
CA LEU A 116 -0.94 -4.81 -2.83
C LEU A 116 0.32 -4.17 -2.25
N GLY A 117 1.10 -4.93 -1.48
CA GLY A 117 2.39 -4.46 -0.96
C GLY A 117 3.36 -4.08 -2.09
N ILE A 118 3.47 -4.91 -3.13
CA ILE A 118 4.28 -4.61 -4.31
C ILE A 118 3.78 -3.34 -5.01
N ALA A 119 2.47 -3.23 -5.25
CA ALA A 119 1.88 -2.04 -5.87
C ALA A 119 2.12 -0.76 -5.05
N LEU A 120 1.97 -0.83 -3.73
CA LEU A 120 2.20 0.25 -2.77
C LEU A 120 3.65 0.77 -2.85
N TRP A 121 4.63 -0.14 -2.78
CA TRP A 121 6.05 0.21 -2.82
C TRP A 121 6.51 0.63 -4.21
N ALA A 122 6.03 -0.03 -5.27
CA ALA A 122 6.33 0.37 -6.65
C ALA A 122 5.79 1.77 -6.96
N GLY A 123 4.56 2.07 -6.55
CA GLY A 123 3.96 3.40 -6.72
C GLY A 123 4.76 4.48 -6.01
N LEU A 124 5.20 4.19 -4.78
CA LEU A 124 6.03 5.10 -4.00
C LEU A 124 7.42 5.30 -4.61
N TRP A 125 8.10 4.21 -4.99
CA TRP A 125 9.42 4.23 -5.63
C TRP A 125 9.37 5.02 -6.95
N LEU A 126 8.33 4.85 -7.77
CA LEU A 126 8.19 5.56 -9.04
C LEU A 126 7.95 7.08 -8.88
N ARG A 127 7.28 7.50 -7.80
CA ARG A 127 6.90 8.91 -7.58
C ARG A 127 7.84 9.70 -6.67
N ASP A 128 8.62 9.04 -5.81
CA ASP A 128 9.50 9.69 -4.85
C ASP A 128 11.00 9.40 -5.11
N PRO A 129 11.80 10.40 -5.55
CA PRO A 129 13.25 10.22 -5.74
C PRO A 129 14.01 9.88 -4.46
N ARG A 130 13.53 10.28 -3.28
CA ARG A 130 14.19 9.98 -1.99
C ARG A 130 14.11 8.50 -1.69
N VAL A 131 12.96 7.88 -1.94
CA VAL A 131 12.76 6.44 -1.77
C VAL A 131 13.61 5.66 -2.78
N ARG A 132 13.76 6.14 -4.02
CA ARG A 132 14.68 5.54 -5.00
C ARG A 132 16.13 5.58 -4.58
N ALA A 133 16.55 6.66 -3.91
CA ALA A 133 17.90 6.77 -3.38
C ALA A 133 18.17 5.79 -2.22
N LEU A 134 17.15 5.49 -1.41
CA LEU A 134 17.24 4.52 -0.31
C LEU A 134 17.14 3.06 -0.79
N LEU A 135 16.37 2.80 -1.84
CA LEU A 135 16.16 1.48 -2.42
C LEU A 135 16.64 1.47 -3.89
N PRO A 136 17.96 1.53 -4.13
CA PRO A 136 18.50 1.45 -5.47
C PRO A 136 18.28 0.03 -6.00
N ILE A 137 17.52 -0.08 -7.09
CA ILE A 137 17.51 -1.31 -7.88
C ILE A 137 18.85 -1.28 -8.62
N ALA A 138 19.79 -2.11 -8.17
CA ALA A 138 21.10 -2.24 -8.81
C ALA A 138 20.92 -2.50 -10.31
N ARG A 139 21.76 -1.86 -11.12
CA ARG A 139 21.92 -2.18 -12.54
C ARG A 139 23.09 -3.13 -12.71
#